data_AF-K1Y1N5-F1
#
_entry.id   AF-K1Y1N5-F1
#
_cell.length_a   1.000
_cell.length_b   1.000
_cell.length_c   1.000
_cell.angle_alpha   90.00
_cell.angle_beta   90.00
_cell.angle_gamma   90.00
#
_symmetry.space_group_name_H-M   'P 1'
#
loop_
_entity.id
_entity.type
_entity.pdbx_description
1 polymer ?
#
loop_
_entity_poly.entity_id
_entity_poly.type
_entity_poly.pdbx_seq_one_letter_code
_entity_poly.pdbx_strand_id
1 'polypeptide(L)'
;MVGAENVIEMTPNKSNNYCCGGGGGFLQSGFTEERRAYGKVKFDQIMTTGADYCITGCHNCHAQVHDIGHHFGGTYGTVHIWTLICLSLGVLGPNERSYLGDDLKDVNVFHPETAL
;
A
#
# COMPACT_ATOMS: atom_id res chain seq x y z
N MET A 1 -18.88 5.33 5.77
CA MET A 1 -19.46 4.21 6.57
C MET A 1 -18.40 3.74 7.55
N VAL A 2 -18.74 3.49 8.81
CA VAL A 2 -17.83 2.95 9.83
C VAL A 2 -18.63 1.96 10.69
N GLY A 3 -18.16 0.71 10.83
CA GLY A 3 -18.81 -0.37 11.58
C GLY A 3 -18.12 -1.73 11.36
N ALA A 4 -18.26 -2.68 12.29
CA ALA A 4 -17.59 -3.99 12.23
C ALA A 4 -18.02 -4.83 11.01
N GLU A 5 -19.25 -4.65 10.57
CA GLU A 5 -19.85 -5.24 9.37
C GLU A 5 -19.20 -4.77 8.06
N ASN A 6 -18.44 -3.68 8.10
CA ASN A 6 -17.72 -3.12 6.95
C ASN A 6 -16.21 -3.40 7.01
N VAL A 7 -15.74 -4.18 8.00
CA VAL A 7 -14.33 -4.54 8.12
C VAL A 7 -14.06 -5.79 7.30
N ILE A 8 -13.39 -5.60 6.15
CA ILE A 8 -12.89 -6.70 5.32
C ILE A 8 -11.42 -6.92 5.70
N GLU A 9 -11.15 -7.96 6.51
CA GLU A 9 -9.78 -8.37 6.82
C GLU A 9 -9.25 -9.39 5.81
N MET A 10 -7.94 -9.35 5.59
CA MET A 10 -7.23 -10.44 4.93
C MET A 10 -7.36 -11.74 5.74
N THR A 11 -7.40 -12.90 5.09
CA THR A 11 -7.36 -14.20 5.77
C THR A 11 -6.16 -15.00 5.27
N PRO A 12 -5.30 -15.54 6.16
CA PRO A 12 -5.23 -15.30 7.61
C PRO A 12 -4.85 -13.85 7.99
N ASN A 13 -5.29 -13.38 9.16
CA ASN A 13 -4.98 -12.03 9.69
C ASN A 13 -4.07 -12.07 10.94
N LYS A 14 -3.78 -10.87 11.47
CA LYS A 14 -3.02 -10.64 12.71
C LYS A 14 -1.67 -11.38 12.69
N SER A 15 -1.35 -12.12 13.74
CA SER A 15 -0.09 -12.86 13.86
C SER A 15 0.09 -13.97 12.83
N ASN A 16 -1.00 -14.44 12.21
CA ASN A 16 -0.96 -15.48 11.19
C ASN A 16 -0.91 -14.90 9.77
N ASN A 17 -0.87 -13.57 9.62
CA ASN A 17 -0.85 -12.94 8.31
C ASN A 17 0.47 -13.20 7.58
N TYR A 18 0.42 -13.28 6.26
CA TYR A 18 1.61 -13.57 5.45
C TYR A 18 2.55 -12.36 5.38
N CYS A 19 3.85 -12.62 5.25
CA CYS A 19 4.84 -11.58 4.94
C CYS A 19 4.72 -11.15 3.47
N CYS A 20 5.10 -9.91 3.14
CA CYS A 20 5.11 -9.43 1.76
C CYS A 20 6.20 -10.07 0.89
N GLY A 21 7.27 -10.58 1.52
CA GLY A 21 8.46 -11.12 0.86
C GLY A 21 9.64 -10.15 0.71
N GLY A 22 9.46 -8.87 1.03
CA GLY A 22 10.52 -7.83 0.93
C GLY A 22 11.32 -7.60 2.22
N GLY A 23 11.03 -8.33 3.29
CA GLY A 23 11.68 -8.17 4.60
C GLY A 23 13.10 -8.76 4.66
N GLY A 24 13.83 -8.54 5.75
CA GLY A 24 15.11 -9.21 6.01
C GLY A 24 16.23 -8.94 4.98
N GLY A 25 16.16 -7.83 4.25
CA GLY A 25 17.13 -7.48 3.20
C GLY A 25 16.81 -8.04 1.82
N PHE A 26 15.73 -8.82 1.65
CA PHE A 26 15.40 -9.44 0.36
C PHE A 26 15.12 -8.44 -0.77
N LEU A 27 14.63 -7.24 -0.44
CA LEU A 27 14.40 -6.21 -1.44
C LEU A 27 15.70 -5.74 -2.13
N GLN A 28 16.84 -5.86 -1.44
CA GLN A 28 18.16 -5.38 -1.89
C GLN A 28 19.10 -6.54 -2.27
N SER A 29 18.69 -7.79 -2.07
CA SER A 29 19.56 -8.97 -2.20
C SER A 29 19.79 -9.43 -3.64
N GLY A 30 19.10 -8.85 -4.62
CA GLY A 30 19.15 -9.27 -6.04
C GLY A 30 18.24 -10.46 -6.39
N PHE A 31 17.69 -11.15 -5.39
CA PHE A 31 16.78 -12.30 -5.54
C PHE A 31 15.34 -11.86 -5.83
N THR A 32 15.16 -11.14 -6.95
CA THR A 32 13.87 -10.52 -7.31
C THR A 32 12.80 -11.55 -7.64
N GLU A 33 13.14 -12.62 -8.34
CA GLU A 33 12.17 -13.66 -8.72
C GLU A 33 11.72 -14.46 -7.51
N GLU A 34 12.64 -14.76 -6.59
CA GLU A 34 12.35 -15.49 -5.36
C GLU A 34 11.46 -14.68 -4.41
N ARG A 35 11.73 -13.37 -4.22
CA ARG A 35 10.84 -12.53 -3.39
C ARG A 35 9.46 -12.37 -4.01
N ARG A 36 9.35 -12.35 -5.35
CA ARG A 36 8.05 -12.29 -6.04
C ARG A 36 7.29 -13.60 -5.91
N ALA A 37 7.97 -14.73 -6.11
CA ALA A 37 7.41 -16.06 -5.93
C ALA A 37 6.87 -16.25 -4.50
N TYR A 38 7.65 -15.87 -3.48
CA TYR A 38 7.20 -15.89 -2.10
C TYR A 38 6.05 -14.90 -1.86
N GLY A 39 6.14 -13.69 -2.42
CA GLY A 39 5.12 -12.65 -2.31
C GLY A 39 3.79 -12.98 -2.98
N LYS A 40 3.73 -13.98 -3.88
CA LYS A 40 2.50 -14.36 -4.58
C LYS A 40 1.35 -14.71 -3.63
N VAL A 41 1.65 -15.39 -2.51
CA VAL A 41 0.62 -15.70 -1.51
C VAL A 41 0.01 -14.44 -0.89
N LYS A 42 0.83 -13.41 -0.68
CA LYS A 42 0.36 -12.11 -0.19
C LYS A 42 -0.46 -11.39 -1.26
N PHE A 43 -0.01 -11.41 -2.51
CA PHE A 43 -0.75 -10.85 -3.63
C PHE A 43 -2.16 -11.44 -3.73
N ASP A 44 -2.27 -12.78 -3.74
CA ASP A 44 -3.56 -13.47 -3.84
C ASP A 44 -4.48 -13.13 -2.66
N GLN A 45 -3.88 -13.03 -1.47
CA GLN A 45 -4.59 -12.62 -0.27
C GLN A 45 -5.14 -11.19 -0.38
N ILE A 46 -4.37 -10.25 -0.92
CA ILE A 46 -4.83 -8.87 -1.16
C ILE A 46 -5.96 -8.88 -2.20
N MET A 47 -5.78 -9.55 -3.33
CA MET A 47 -6.77 -9.59 -4.41
C MET A 47 -8.12 -10.16 -3.96
N THR A 48 -8.11 -11.14 -3.05
CA THR A 48 -9.32 -11.73 -2.48
C THR A 48 -10.16 -10.71 -1.71
N THR A 49 -9.57 -9.63 -1.19
CA THR A 49 -10.30 -8.58 -0.46
C THR A 49 -11.15 -7.69 -1.37
N GLY A 50 -10.81 -7.60 -2.65
CA GLY A 50 -11.45 -6.66 -3.59
C GLY A 50 -11.22 -5.17 -3.24
N ALA A 51 -10.24 -4.84 -2.39
CA ALA A 51 -9.98 -3.47 -1.99
C ALA A 51 -9.34 -2.65 -3.12
N ASP A 52 -9.79 -1.40 -3.27
CA ASP A 52 -9.19 -0.44 -4.22
C ASP A 52 -7.80 0.01 -3.79
N TYR A 53 -7.53 0.01 -2.47
CA TYR A 53 -6.24 0.41 -1.90
C TYR A 53 -5.70 -0.64 -0.93
N CYS A 54 -4.41 -0.96 -1.06
CA CYS A 54 -3.63 -1.69 -0.08
C CYS A 54 -2.74 -0.73 0.71
N ILE A 55 -3.05 -0.53 1.99
CA ILE A 55 -2.31 0.38 2.87
C ILE A 55 -1.21 -0.40 3.59
N THR A 56 0.02 0.09 3.51
CA THR A 56 1.20 -0.53 4.15
C THR A 56 1.81 0.41 5.18
N GLY A 57 2.32 -0.16 6.29
CA GLY A 57 2.96 0.61 7.37
C GLY A 57 4.49 0.54 7.39
N CYS A 58 5.10 -0.10 6.39
CA CYS A 58 6.53 -0.31 6.30
C CYS A 58 7.00 -0.03 4.88
N HIS A 59 8.13 0.68 4.74
CA HIS A 59 8.72 1.01 3.45
C HIS A 59 8.96 -0.23 2.57
N ASN A 60 9.52 -1.30 3.14
CA ASN A 60 9.76 -2.53 2.38
C ASN A 60 8.45 -3.23 1.96
N CYS A 61 7.42 -3.18 2.81
CA CYS A 61 6.10 -3.69 2.45
C CYS A 61 5.48 -2.88 1.31
N HIS A 62 5.58 -1.55 1.36
CA HIS A 62 5.10 -0.67 0.30
C HIS A 62 5.75 -1.03 -1.04
N ALA A 63 7.08 -1.03 -1.09
CA ALA A 63 7.83 -1.32 -2.32
C ALA A 63 7.54 -2.74 -2.85
N GLN A 64 7.52 -3.73 -1.97
CA GLN A 64 7.25 -5.12 -2.34
C GLN A 64 5.81 -5.32 -2.83
N VAL A 65 4.81 -4.78 -2.13
CA VAL A 65 3.39 -4.94 -2.48
C VAL A 65 3.07 -4.23 -3.79
N HIS A 66 3.69 -3.07 -4.03
CA HIS A 66 3.63 -2.35 -5.29
C HIS A 66 4.26 -3.18 -6.44
N ASP A 67 5.44 -3.75 -6.23
CA ASP A 67 6.13 -4.56 -7.24
C ASP A 67 5.36 -5.85 -7.59
N ILE A 68 4.89 -6.62 -6.60
CA ILE A 68 4.09 -7.83 -6.87
C ILE A 68 2.73 -7.49 -7.49
N GLY A 69 2.13 -6.35 -7.12
CA GLY A 69 0.93 -5.83 -7.74
C GLY A 69 1.15 -5.59 -9.24
N HIS A 70 2.19 -4.85 -9.59
CA HIS A 70 2.56 -4.62 -10.99
C HIS A 70 2.90 -5.92 -11.73
N HIS A 71 3.67 -6.82 -11.10
CA HIS A 71 4.14 -8.05 -11.73
C HIS A 71 3.02 -9.07 -11.99
N PHE A 72 2.05 -9.21 -11.08
CA PHE A 72 0.95 -10.17 -11.19
C PHE A 72 -0.38 -9.57 -11.69
N GLY A 73 -0.41 -8.27 -12.00
CA GLY A 73 -1.60 -7.60 -12.56
C GLY A 73 -2.67 -7.26 -11.53
N GLY A 74 -2.26 -6.78 -10.35
CA GLY A 74 -3.15 -6.30 -9.31
C GLY A 74 -3.93 -5.06 -9.72
N THR A 75 -5.16 -4.94 -9.22
CA THR A 75 -6.05 -3.81 -9.51
C THR A 75 -6.05 -2.74 -8.41
N TYR A 76 -5.39 -3.02 -7.28
CA TYR A 76 -5.34 -2.12 -6.13
C TYR A 76 -4.20 -1.10 -6.24
N GLY A 77 -4.42 0.11 -5.73
CA GLY A 77 -3.37 1.09 -5.47
C GLY A 77 -2.60 0.72 -4.19
N THR A 78 -1.27 0.75 -4.22
CA THR A 78 -0.45 0.56 -3.00
C THR A 78 -0.09 1.90 -2.41
N VAL A 79 -0.44 2.15 -1.15
CA VAL A 79 -0.15 3.42 -0.45
C VAL A 79 0.52 3.17 0.90
N HIS A 80 1.32 4.13 1.35
CA HIS A 80 1.91 4.10 2.69
C HIS A 80 0.99 4.81 3.69
N ILE A 81 0.91 4.31 4.92
CA ILE A 81 0.06 4.90 5.96
C ILE A 81 0.40 6.37 6.24
N TRP A 82 1.69 6.75 6.11
CA TRP A 82 2.16 8.14 6.20
C TRP A 82 1.40 9.07 5.23
N THR A 83 1.24 8.64 3.97
CA THR A 83 0.53 9.40 2.94
C THR A 83 -0.90 9.72 3.37
N LEU A 84 -1.61 8.74 3.93
CA LEU A 84 -2.99 8.94 4.39
C LEU A 84 -3.09 9.78 5.66
N ILE A 85 -2.14 9.65 6.59
CA ILE A 85 -2.07 10.52 7.78
C ILE A 85 -1.87 11.97 7.36
N CYS A 86 -0.86 12.24 6.52
CA CYS A 86 -0.58 13.59 6.04
C CYS A 86 -1.72 14.15 5.18
N LEU A 87 -2.39 13.32 4.37
CA LEU A 87 -3.58 13.71 3.60
C LEU A 87 -4.73 14.13 4.52
N SER A 88 -4.96 13.36 5.59
CA SER A 88 -6.02 13.62 6.58
C SER A 88 -5.74 14.89 7.39
N LEU A 89 -4.47 15.20 7.64
CA LEU A 89 -4.04 16.41 8.34
C LEU A 89 -3.95 17.65 7.41
N GLY A 90 -4.12 17.48 6.10
CA GLY A 90 -4.01 18.58 5.12
C GLY A 90 -2.59 19.09 4.91
N VAL A 91 -1.57 18.27 5.18
CA VAL A 91 -0.15 18.64 5.09
C VAL A 91 0.63 17.80 4.07
N LEU A 92 -0.04 16.93 3.32
CA LEU A 92 0.61 16.08 2.30
C LEU A 92 1.08 16.93 1.12
N GLY A 93 2.40 16.92 0.88
CA GLY A 93 3.01 17.68 -0.19
C GLY A 93 2.64 17.19 -1.60
N PRO A 94 2.79 18.04 -2.64
CA PRO A 94 2.45 17.66 -4.02
C PRO A 94 3.19 16.41 -4.53
N ASN A 95 4.47 16.27 -4.18
CA ASN A 95 5.31 15.17 -4.65
C ASN A 95 5.04 13.83 -3.93
N GLU A 96 4.35 13.85 -2.79
CA GLU A 96 4.06 12.66 -1.98
C GLU A 96 2.73 12.00 -2.39
N ARG A 97 2.08 12.51 -3.44
CA ARG A 97 0.76 12.07 -3.93
C ARG A 97 0.84 11.05 -5.07
N SER A 98 2.04 10.66 -5.50
CA SER A 98 2.28 9.79 -6.67
C SER A 98 1.60 8.42 -6.60
N TYR A 99 1.30 7.94 -5.39
CA TYR A 99 0.65 6.65 -5.16
C TYR A 99 -0.86 6.75 -4.88
N LEU A 100 -1.40 7.98 -4.82
CA LEU A 100 -2.84 8.20 -4.73
C LEU A 100 -3.46 8.10 -6.13
N GLY A 101 -4.59 7.41 -6.22
CA GLY A 101 -5.43 7.37 -7.41
C GLY A 101 -6.16 8.69 -7.64
N ASP A 102 -6.88 8.75 -8.75
CA ASP A 102 -7.60 9.95 -9.20
C ASP A 102 -8.66 10.43 -8.21
N ASP A 103 -9.17 9.53 -7.36
CA ASP A 103 -10.14 9.82 -6.30
C ASP A 103 -9.55 10.58 -5.11
N LEU A 104 -8.24 10.45 -4.85
CA LEU A 104 -7.59 11.02 -3.66
C LEU A 104 -6.46 12.02 -3.96
N LYS A 105 -5.85 11.97 -5.15
CA LYS A 105 -4.66 12.79 -5.46
C LYS A 105 -4.90 14.29 -5.32
N ASP A 106 -6.11 14.77 -5.61
CA ASP A 106 -6.48 16.19 -5.58
C ASP A 106 -7.25 16.59 -4.30
N VAL A 107 -7.36 15.70 -3.31
CA VAL A 107 -8.01 15.99 -2.02
C VAL A 107 -7.07 16.75 -1.09
N ASN A 108 -7.55 17.80 -0.43
CA ASN A 108 -6.80 18.59 0.56
C ASN A 108 -5.38 18.94 0.08
N VAL A 109 -5.24 19.46 -1.15
CA VAL A 109 -3.93 19.84 -1.69
C VAL A 109 -3.35 20.96 -0.84
N PHE A 110 -2.22 20.68 -0.21
CA PHE A 110 -1.47 21.68 0.53
C PHE A 110 -0.76 22.60 -0.47
N HIS A 111 -1.13 23.87 -0.47
CA HIS A 111 -0.56 24.93 -1.31
C HIS A 111 0.36 25.81 -0.46
N PRO A 112 1.63 25.42 -0.23
CA PRO A 112 2.58 26.21 0.57
C PRO A 112 2.74 27.65 0.05
N GLU A 113 2.55 27.86 -1.25
CA GLU A 113 2.58 29.17 -1.91
C GLU A 113 1.42 30.10 -1.51
N THR A 114 0.32 29.55 -1.01
CA THR A 114 -0.84 30.33 -0.52
C THR A 114 -0.89 30.47 1.01
N ALA A 115 0.04 29.82 1.71
CA ALA A 115 0.06 29.76 3.18
C ALA A 115 0.90 30.88 3.82
N LEU A 116 1.37 31.85 3.02
CA LEU A 116 2.17 33.02 3.43
C LEU A 116 1.41 34.33 3.21
#